data_AF-X0WYQ3-F1
#
_entry.id   AF-X0WYQ3-F1
#
_cell.length_a   1.000
_cell.length_b   1.000
_cell.length_c   1.000
_cell.angle_alpha   90.00
_cell.angle_beta   90.00
_cell.angle_gamma   90.00
#
_symmetry.space_group_name_H-M   'P 1'
#
loop_
_entity.id
_entity.type
_entity.pdbx_description
1 polymer ?
#
loop_
_entity_poly.entity_id
_entity_poly.type
_entity_poly.pdbx_seq_one_letter_code
_entity_poly.pdbx_strand_id
1 'polypeptide(L)' 'MKLLSKTRHGAKVHKVYDMTRTPYQWLLEAGVLSKAKQQELAAIYLGLNPVSLLRQINENLERLWGLAERPRSQ' A
#
# COMPACT_ATOMS: atom_id res chain seq x y z
N MET A 1 -5.42 -10.06 -3.23
CA MET A 1 -6.85 -9.96 -3.52
C MET A 1 -7.44 -11.36 -3.52
N LYS A 2 -8.51 -11.61 -2.77
CA LYS A 2 -9.14 -12.94 -2.70
C LYS A 2 -10.07 -13.14 -3.90
N LEU A 3 -10.07 -14.31 -4.53
CA LEU A 3 -11.03 -14.64 -5.58
C LEU A 3 -12.36 -15.05 -4.93
N LEU A 4 -13.44 -14.31 -5.19
CA LEU A 4 -14.76 -14.59 -4.63
C LEU A 4 -15.53 -15.60 -5.46
N SER A 5 -15.55 -15.42 -6.79
CA SER A 5 -16.26 -16.34 -7.69
C SER A 5 -15.55 -16.46 -9.03
N LYS A 6 -15.79 -17.59 -9.69
CA LYS A 6 -15.27 -17.87 -11.03
C LYS A 6 -16.33 -18.59 -11.84
N THR A 7 -16.85 -17.92 -12.87
CA THR A 7 -17.87 -18.47 -13.76
C THR A 7 -17.31 -18.60 -15.16
N ARG A 8 -17.59 -19.73 -15.84
CA ARG A 8 -17.19 -19.98 -17.22
C ARG A 8 -18.40 -19.85 -18.14
N HIS A 9 -18.27 -19.04 -19.18
CA HIS A 9 -19.24 -18.94 -20.27
C HIS A 9 -18.53 -19.30 -21.58
N GLY A 10 -18.73 -20.54 -22.05
CA GLY A 10 -18.01 -21.10 -23.19
C GLY A 10 -16.50 -21.11 -22.96
N ALA A 11 -15.75 -20.44 -23.83
CA ALA A 11 -14.29 -20.31 -23.74
C ALA A 11 -13.81 -19.21 -22.77
N LYS A 12 -14.69 -18.32 -22.28
CA LYS A 12 -14.31 -17.20 -21.41
C LYS A 12 -14.54 -17.51 -19.93
N VAL A 13 -13.61 -17.06 -19.09
CA VAL A 13 -13.69 -17.18 -17.63
C VAL A 13 -13.79 -15.78 -17.03
N HIS A 14 -14.89 -15.51 -16.33
CA HIS A 14 -15.06 -14.31 -15.52
C HIS A 14 -14.65 -14.62 -14.08
N LYS A 15 -13.77 -13.78 -13.52
CA LYS A 15 -13.30 -13.86 -12.14
C LYS A 15 -13.73 -12.61 -11.41
N VAL A 16 -14.47 -12.77 -10.31
CA VAL A 16 -14.80 -11.67 -9.41
C VAL A 16 -13.86 -11.75 -8.23
N TYR A 17 -13.07 -10.70 -8.03
CA TYR A 17 -12.19 -10.58 -6.88
C TYR A 17 -12.87 -9.76 -5.79
N ASP A 18 -12.48 -10.03 -4.55
CA ASP A 18 -12.89 -9.26 -3.39
C ASP A 18 -12.44 -7.80 -3.55
N MET A 19 -13.25 -6.90 -3.02
CA MET A 19 -12.91 -5.48 -3.02
C MET A 19 -11.62 -5.29 -2.24
N THR A 20 -10.69 -4.56 -2.82
CA THR A 20 -9.42 -4.22 -2.17
C THR A 20 -9.70 -3.28 -1.01
N ARG A 21 -9.81 -3.83 0.20
CA ARG A 21 -9.79 -3.04 1.42
C ARG A 21 -8.35 -2.85 1.87
N THR A 22 -8.02 -1.64 2.29
CA THR A 22 -6.73 -1.39 2.94
C THR A 22 -6.74 -2.01 4.34
N PRO A 23 -5.59 -2.38 4.92
CA PRO A 23 -5.53 -2.86 6.30
C PRO A 23 -6.21 -1.92 7.30
N TYR A 24 -6.15 -0.59 7.06
CA TYR A 24 -6.87 0.41 7.83
C TYR A 24 -8.40 0.25 7.74
N GLN A 25 -8.94 0.03 6.53
CA GLN A 25 -10.38 -0.19 6.34
C GLN A 25 -10.87 -1.47 7.04
N TRP A 26 -10.11 -2.57 6.95
CA TRP A 26 -10.43 -3.80 7.70
C TRP A 26 -10.42 -3.59 9.21
N LEU A 27 -9.44 -2.84 9.72
CA LEU A 27 -9.33 -2.58 11.14
C LEU A 27 -10.48 -1.72 11.68
N LEU A 28 -10.98 -0.78 10.88
CA LEU A 28 -12.19 -0.01 11.21
C LEU A 28 -13.45 -0.89 11.26
N GLU A 29 -13.63 -1.77 10.26
CA GLU A 29 -14.77 -2.68 10.18
C GLU A 29 -14.79 -3.73 11.29
N ALA A 30 -13.61 -4.16 11.75
CA ALA A 30 -13.50 -5.09 12.87
C ALA A 30 -14.05 -4.52 14.19
N GLY A 31 -14.19 -3.19 14.32
CA GLY A 31 -14.81 -2.56 15.49
C GLY A 31 -14.02 -2.70 16.79
N VAL A 32 -12.79 -3.21 16.73
CA VAL A 32 -11.93 -3.50 17.91
C VAL A 32 -11.25 -2.25 18.48
N LEU A 33 -11.35 -1.10 17.81
CA LEU A 33 -10.68 0.14 18.19
C LEU A 33 -11.56 1.04 19.05
N SER A 34 -10.96 1.68 20.06
CA SER A 34 -11.59 2.80 20.74
C SER A 34 -11.70 4.03 19.82
N LYS A 35 -12.66 4.91 20.09
CA LYS A 35 -12.87 6.14 19.29
C LYS A 35 -11.61 7.00 19.18
N ALA A 36 -10.84 7.12 20.26
CA ALA A 36 -9.58 7.87 20.27
C ALA A 36 -8.55 7.27 19.29
N LYS A 37 -8.43 5.94 19.26
CA LYS A 37 -7.53 5.25 18.34
C LYS A 37 -7.98 5.30 16.89
N GLN A 38 -9.29 5.32 16.63
CA GLN A 38 -9.82 5.57 15.29
C GLN A 38 -9.44 6.96 14.79
N GLN A 39 -9.56 8.00 15.63
CA GLN A 39 -9.19 9.37 15.25
C GLN A 39 -7.70 9.53 14.97
N GLU A 40 -6.85 8.93 15.80
CA GLU A 40 -5.40 8.92 15.60
C GLU A 40 -5.02 8.25 14.27
N LEU A 41 -5.56 7.05 14.00
CA LEU A 41 -5.29 6.35 12.74
C LEU A 41 -5.86 7.09 11.52
N ALA A 42 -7.00 7.77 11.65
CA ALA A 42 -7.54 8.61 10.59
C ALA A 42 -6.61 9.77 10.25
N ALA A 43 -6.05 10.44 11.26
CA ALA A 43 -5.09 11.53 11.06
C ALA A 43 -3.82 11.03 10.35
N ILE A 44 -3.29 9.88 10.77
CA ILE A 44 -2.13 9.24 10.12
C ILE A 44 -2.47 8.86 8.68
N TYR A 45 -3.60 8.21 8.45
CA TYR A 45 -4.02 7.76 7.12
C TYR A 45 -4.21 8.92 6.15
N LEU A 46 -4.86 10.01 6.58
CA LEU A 46 -5.06 11.20 5.76
C LEU A 46 -3.77 11.99 5.52
N GLY A 47 -2.85 11.99 6.48
CA GLY A 47 -1.55 12.64 6.35
C GLY A 47 -0.54 11.85 5.51
N LEU A 48 -0.76 10.54 5.31
CA LEU A 48 0.15 9.68 4.56
C LEU A 48 -0.07 9.86 3.05
N ASN A 49 0.91 10.44 2.35
CA ASN A 49 0.96 10.44 0.88
C ASN A 49 1.95 9.36 0.40
N PRO A 50 1.49 8.11 0.17
CA PRO A 50 2.38 6.99 -0.16
C PRO A 50 3.13 7.19 -1.48
N VAL A 51 2.55 7.91 -2.44
CA VAL A 51 3.21 8.22 -3.73
C VAL A 51 4.40 9.15 -3.51
N SER A 52 4.22 10.18 -2.70
CA SER A 52 5.28 11.13 -2.37
C SER A 52 6.37 10.48 -1.53
N LEU A 53 6.02 9.61 -0.58
CA LEU A 53 6.97 8.86 0.23
C LEU A 53 7.81 7.90 -0.64
N LEU A 54 7.16 7.14 -1.53
CA LEU A 54 7.85 6.24 -2.44
C LEU A 54 8.82 7.00 -3.35
N ARG A 55 8.39 8.16 -3.89
CA ARG A 55 9.25 9.03 -4.69
C ARG A 55 10.50 9.47 -3.90
N GLN A 56 10.33 9.95 -2.67
CA GLN A 56 11.44 10.36 -1.81
C GLN A 56 12.41 9.20 -1.52
N ILE A 57 11.88 8.01 -1.26
CA ILE A 57 12.71 6.81 -1.03
C ILE A 57 13.55 6.52 -2.27
N ASN A 58 12.93 6.48 -3.45
CA ASN A 58 13.64 6.19 -4.69
C ASN A 58 14.68 7.27 -5.01
N GLU A 59 14.34 8.56 -4.87
CA GLU A 59 15.29 9.66 -5.05
C GLU A 59 16.50 9.55 -4.11
N ASN A 60 16.27 9.16 -2.86
CA ASN A 60 17.34 8.94 -1.89
C ASN A 60 18.20 7.72 -2.24
N LEU A 61 17.59 6.63 -2.71
CA LEU A 61 18.32 5.44 -3.16
C LEU A 61 19.22 5.75 -4.37
N GLU A 62 18.72 6.47 -5.36
CA GLU A 62 19.50 6.90 -6.54
C GLU A 62 20.73 7.73 -6.12
N ARG A 63 20.57 8.66 -5.17
CA ARG A 63 21.69 9.43 -4.63
C ARG A 63 22.72 8.55 -3.92
N LEU A 64 22.26 7.58 -3.13
CA LEU A 64 23.15 6.66 -2.43
C LEU A 64 23.91 5.75 -3.40
N TRP A 65 23.28 5.28 -4.47
CA TRP A 65 23.95 4.52 -5.52
C TRP A 65 24.98 5.36 -6.28
N GLY A 66 24.66 6.59 -6.65
CA GLY A 66 25.63 7.49 -7.28
C GLY A 66 26.86 7.81 -6.41
N LEU A 67 26.72 7.76 -5.08
CA LEU A 67 27.85 7.87 -4.15
C LEU A 67 28.65 6.57 -4.05
N ALA A 68 28.00 5.41 -4.14
CA ALA A 68 28.65 4.10 -4.09
C ALA A 68 29.42 3.77 -5.39
N GLU A 69 28.95 4.24 -6.54
CA GLU A 69 29.60 4.06 -7.84
C GLU A 69 30.82 4.97 -8.06
N ARG A 70 31.00 6.01 -7.22
CA ARG A 70 32.26 6.73 -7.17
C ARG A 70 33.30 5.85 -6.48
N PRO A 71 34.35 5.36 -7.17
CA PRO A 71 35.47 4.76 -6.45
C PRO A 71 36.01 5.83 -5.49
N ARG A 72 36.35 5.44 -4.27
CA ARG A 72 37.13 6.30 -3.38
C ARG A 72 38.40 6.65 -4.15
N SER A 73 38.47 7.87 -4.67
CA SER A 73 39.68 8.42 -5.24
C SER A 73 40.66 8.54 -4.07
N GLN A 74 41.54 7.55 -3.96
CA GLN A 74 42.71 7.55 -3.09
C GLN A 74 43.93 7.37 -3.99
#